data_AF-A0A967C2C2-F1
#
_entry.id   AF-A0A967C2C2-F1
#
_cell.length_a   1.000
_cell.length_b   1.000
_cell.length_c   1.000
_cell.angle_alpha   90.00
_cell.angle_beta   90.00
_cell.angle_gamma   90.00
#
_symmetry.space_group_name_H-M   'P 1'
#
loop_
_entity.id
_entity.type
_entity.pdbx_description
1 polymer ?
#
loop_
_entity_poly.entity_id
_entity_poly.type
_entity_poly.pdbx_seq_one_letter_code
_entity_poly.pdbx_strand_id
1 'polypeptide(L)'
;MTCPSCGASNPSTNRHCEQCGARLTQGPLPVAPQPMIRTTAGARALAVIFGTVAVVALLAFAFNSLFGSKEPVVPPTSSTTSTTIAAVPMKTDQLALLQRTQREPLL
;
A
#
# COMPACT_ATOMS: atom_id res chain seq x y z
N MET A 1 -40.16 -20.56 45.47
CA MET A 1 -39.84 -20.00 44.13
C MET A 1 -39.97 -21.09 43.09
N THR A 2 -40.50 -20.78 41.92
CA THR A 2 -40.74 -21.76 40.87
C THR A 2 -39.55 -21.83 39.93
N CYS A 3 -39.07 -23.03 39.62
CA CYS A 3 -37.98 -23.20 38.68
C CYS A 3 -38.42 -22.82 37.25
N PRO A 4 -37.70 -21.94 36.53
CA PRO A 4 -38.06 -21.56 35.15
C PRO A 4 -37.82 -22.68 34.14
N SER A 5 -36.99 -23.68 34.47
CA SER A 5 -36.65 -24.78 33.56
C SER A 5 -37.64 -25.94 33.61
N CYS A 6 -38.18 -26.28 34.79
CA CYS A 6 -39.07 -27.43 34.95
C CYS A 6 -40.38 -27.16 35.71
N GLY A 7 -40.60 -25.95 36.23
CA GLY A 7 -41.81 -25.59 36.96
C GLY A 7 -41.92 -26.11 38.40
N ALA A 8 -40.90 -26.82 38.92
CA ALA A 8 -40.92 -27.32 40.29
C ALA A 8 -40.87 -26.19 41.33
N SER A 9 -41.66 -26.32 42.41
CA SER A 9 -41.61 -25.42 43.56
C SER A 9 -40.41 -25.76 44.44
N ASN A 10 -39.51 -24.79 44.63
CA ASN A 10 -38.31 -24.93 45.45
C ASN A 10 -38.28 -23.84 46.55
N PRO A 11 -37.62 -24.10 47.70
CA PRO A 11 -37.40 -23.08 48.72
C PRO A 11 -36.49 -21.95 48.20
N SER A 12 -36.63 -20.73 48.73
CA SER A 12 -35.86 -19.55 48.27
C SER A 12 -34.37 -19.60 48.61
N THR A 13 -33.97 -20.46 49.55
CA THR A 13 -32.58 -20.70 49.94
C THR A 13 -31.82 -21.57 48.94
N ASN A 14 -32.54 -22.31 48.09
CA ASN A 14 -31.92 -23.23 47.14
C ASN A 14 -31.31 -22.48 45.97
N ARG A 15 -30.01 -22.67 45.75
CA ARG A 15 -29.33 -22.12 44.57
C ARG A 15 -29.64 -22.92 43.31
N HIS A 16 -30.01 -24.20 43.44
CA HIS A 16 -30.22 -25.15 42.34
C HIS A 16 -31.56 -25.87 42.56
N CYS A 17 -32.22 -26.29 41.49
CA CYS A 17 -33.50 -26.99 41.55
C CYS A 17 -33.29 -28.45 41.93
N GLU A 18 -34.04 -28.95 42.90
CA GLU A 18 -33.94 -30.35 43.37
C GLU A 18 -34.45 -31.36 42.33
N GLN A 19 -35.39 -30.94 41.47
CA GLN A 19 -35.99 -31.81 40.45
C GLN A 19 -35.13 -31.97 39.18
N CYS A 20 -34.47 -30.90 38.71
CA CYS A 20 -33.80 -30.87 37.40
C CYS A 20 -32.36 -30.35 37.43
N GLY A 21 -31.86 -29.88 38.57
CA GLY A 21 -30.51 -29.33 38.72
C GLY A 21 -30.29 -27.91 38.17
N ALA A 22 -31.29 -27.27 37.56
CA ALA A 22 -31.15 -25.92 37.01
C ALA A 22 -30.86 -24.88 38.10
N ARG A 23 -30.02 -23.87 37.80
CA ARG A 23 -29.72 -22.79 38.75
C ARG A 23 -30.93 -21.86 38.92
N LEU A 24 -31.29 -21.63 40.17
CA LEU A 24 -32.42 -20.80 40.59
C LEU A 24 -32.01 -19.36 40.86
N THR A 25 -30.80 -19.14 41.37
CA THR A 25 -30.24 -17.81 41.61
C THR A 25 -29.34 -17.40 40.44
N GLN A 26 -29.90 -16.65 39.48
CA GLN A 26 -29.14 -15.82 38.57
C GLN A 26 -29.25 -14.38 39.06
N GLY A 27 -28.29 -13.94 39.89
CA GLY A 27 -28.17 -12.51 40.17
C GLY A 27 -27.88 -11.77 38.86
N PRO A 28 -28.41 -10.54 38.67
CA PRO A 28 -28.04 -9.72 37.52
C PRO A 28 -26.52 -9.67 37.42
N LEU A 29 -25.96 -10.21 36.35
CA LEU A 29 -24.54 -10.10 36.08
C LEU A 29 -24.22 -8.61 35.98
N PRO A 30 -23.15 -8.12 36.64
CA PRO A 30 -22.71 -6.75 36.46
C PRO A 30 -22.47 -6.52 34.97
N VAL A 31 -23.22 -5.58 34.39
CA VAL A 31 -22.99 -5.15 33.00
C VAL A 31 -21.62 -4.47 32.99
N ALA A 32 -20.62 -5.15 32.44
CA ALA A 32 -19.29 -4.61 32.30
C ALA A 32 -19.36 -3.33 31.45
N PRO A 33 -18.75 -2.21 31.89
CA PRO A 33 -18.67 -1.00 31.09
C PRO A 33 -18.02 -1.33 29.73
N GLN A 34 -18.69 -0.96 28.64
CA GLN A 34 -18.13 -1.20 27.32
C GLN A 34 -16.83 -0.40 27.17
N PRO A 35 -15.72 -1.03 26.75
CA PRO A 35 -14.48 -0.31 26.56
C PRO A 35 -14.65 0.67 25.41
N MET A 36 -14.51 1.96 25.71
CA MET A 36 -14.40 3.02 24.72
C MET A 36 -13.28 2.64 23.75
N ILE A 37 -13.62 2.44 22.48
CA ILE A 37 -12.69 2.00 21.44
C ILE A 37 -11.48 2.93 21.48
N ARG A 38 -10.32 2.36 21.83
CA ARG A 38 -9.05 3.06 21.86
C ARG A 38 -8.60 3.31 20.43
N THR A 39 -9.16 4.34 19.80
CA THR A 39 -8.72 4.85 18.48
C THR A 39 -7.30 5.46 18.52
N THR A 40 -6.65 5.46 19.68
CA THR A 40 -5.37 6.16 19.90
C THR A 40 -4.14 5.45 19.33
N ALA A 41 -4.22 4.17 18.95
CA ALA A 41 -3.08 3.45 18.39
C ALA A 41 -2.90 3.73 16.88
N GLY A 42 -3.98 3.75 16.10
CA GLY A 42 -3.94 4.01 14.66
C GLY A 42 -3.74 5.48 14.30
N ALA A 43 -4.28 6.40 15.11
CA ALA A 43 -4.25 7.83 14.82
C ALA A 43 -2.82 8.43 14.81
N ARG A 44 -1.94 7.94 15.71
CA ARG A 44 -0.55 8.42 15.78
C ARG A 44 0.27 7.97 14.59
N ALA A 45 0.10 6.72 14.16
CA ALA A 45 0.80 6.20 12.98
C ALA A 45 0.40 6.95 11.70
N LEU A 46 -0.90 7.21 11.51
CA LEU A 46 -1.38 7.99 10.37
C LEU A 46 -0.86 9.43 10.39
N ALA A 47 -0.86 10.09 11.55
CA ALA A 47 -0.33 11.45 11.68
C ALA A 47 1.15 11.55 11.31
N VAL A 48 1.97 10.56 11.70
CA VAL A 48 3.40 10.52 11.33
C VAL A 48 3.57 10.33 9.83
N ILE A 49 2.82 9.41 9.21
CA ILE A 49 2.92 9.16 7.76
C ILE A 49 2.53 10.41 6.95
N PHE A 50 1.42 11.06 7.29
CA PHE A 50 1.02 12.30 6.60
C PHE A 50 2.03 13.43 6.82
N GLY A 51 2.57 13.56 8.03
CA GLY A 51 3.59 14.56 8.34
C GLY A 51 4.88 14.35 7.55
N THR A 52 5.41 13.13 7.48
CA THR A 52 6.66 12.85 6.75
C THR A 52 6.48 13.04 5.25
N VAL A 53 5.38 12.57 4.67
CA VAL A 53 5.08 12.75 3.23
C VAL A 53 4.95 14.23 2.88
N ALA A 54 4.25 15.02 3.70
CA ALA A 54 4.12 16.46 3.47
C ALA A 54 5.47 17.19 3.53
N VAL A 55 6.32 16.85 4.50
CA VAL A 55 7.67 17.45 4.62
C VAL A 55 8.53 17.12 3.41
N VAL A 56 8.57 15.85 2.97
CA VAL A 56 9.35 15.43 1.80
C VAL A 56 8.85 16.12 0.53
N ALA A 57 7.53 16.22 0.35
CA ALA A 57 6.93 16.91 -0.79
C ALA A 57 7.30 18.40 -0.82
N LEU A 58 7.24 19.09 0.33
CA LEU A 58 7.61 20.50 0.43
C LEU A 58 9.10 20.73 0.17
N LEU A 59 9.98 19.85 0.67
CA LEU A 59 11.41 19.94 0.41
C LEU A 59 11.73 19.69 -1.07
N ALA A 60 11.13 18.68 -1.69
CA ALA A 60 11.30 18.40 -3.10
C ALA A 60 10.79 19.56 -3.97
N PHE A 61 9.63 20.13 -3.63
CA PHE A 61 9.08 21.29 -4.33
C PHE A 61 9.95 22.54 -4.16
N ALA A 62 10.43 22.80 -2.94
CA ALA A 62 11.33 23.92 -2.68
C ALA A 62 12.64 23.78 -3.46
N PHE A 63 13.27 22.59 -3.45
CA PHE A 63 14.47 22.32 -4.25
C PHE A 63 14.19 22.47 -5.75
N ASN A 64 13.12 21.87 -6.27
CA ASN A 64 12.78 21.99 -7.69
C ASN A 64 12.51 23.46 -8.08
N SER A 65 11.82 24.23 -7.23
CA SER A 65 11.54 25.63 -7.51
C SER A 65 12.77 26.54 -7.38
N LEU A 66 13.71 26.24 -6.47
CA LEU A 66 14.92 27.03 -6.24
C LEU A 66 16.04 26.71 -7.24
N PHE A 67 16.15 25.45 -7.65
CA PHE A 67 17.20 24.98 -8.56
C PHE A 67 16.72 24.78 -10.01
N GLY A 68 15.41 24.83 -10.29
CA GLY A 68 14.80 24.54 -11.59
C GLY A 68 14.41 25.74 -12.47
N SER A 69 14.70 26.98 -12.07
CA SER A 69 14.49 28.16 -12.93
C SER A 69 15.82 28.72 -13.42
N LYS A 70 16.31 28.23 -14.57
CA LYS A 70 17.19 28.94 -15.52
C LYS A 70 17.51 28.03 -16.72
N GLU A 71 16.54 27.86 -17.61
CA GLU A 71 16.90 27.78 -19.02
C GLU A 71 16.53 29.14 -19.64
N PRO A 72 17.53 29.91 -20.10
CA PRO A 72 17.24 31.10 -20.90
C PRO A 72 16.46 30.65 -22.12
N VAL A 73 15.29 31.25 -22.34
CA VAL A 73 14.59 31.21 -23.62
C VAL A 73 15.55 31.75 -24.66
N VAL A 74 16.25 30.84 -25.34
CA VAL A 74 17.04 31.18 -26.52
C VAL A 74 16.02 31.37 -27.64
N PRO A 75 15.91 32.57 -28.24
CA PRO A 75 15.03 32.76 -29.39
C PRO A 75 15.46 31.82 -30.52
N PRO A 76 14.54 31.39 -31.40
CA PRO A 76 14.89 30.53 -32.53
C PRO A 76 15.74 31.33 -33.52
N THR A 77 17.06 31.30 -33.33
CA THR A 77 18.02 31.71 -34.36
C THR A 77 18.48 30.45 -35.06
N SER A 78 17.81 30.18 -36.18
CA SER A 78 18.26 29.43 -37.34
C SER A 78 19.77 29.15 -37.33
N SER A 79 20.16 27.91 -37.08
CA SER A 79 21.49 27.39 -37.40
C SER A 79 21.33 26.01 -38.02
N THR A 80 20.82 26.03 -39.25
CA THR A 80 20.97 24.95 -40.23
C THR A 80 22.46 24.73 -40.45
N THR A 81 23.06 23.76 -39.75
CA THR A 81 24.36 23.21 -40.12
C THR A 81 24.14 22.08 -41.10
N SER A 82 24.09 22.47 -42.38
CA SER A 82 24.24 21.59 -43.52
C SER A 82 25.63 20.94 -43.50
N THR A 83 25.65 19.63 -43.76
CA THR A 83 26.68 18.93 -44.53
C THR A 83 28.12 18.98 -44.04
N THR A 84 28.62 17.87 -43.50
CA THR A 84 29.79 17.20 -44.11
C THR A 84 29.71 15.71 -43.80
N ILE A 85 29.50 14.90 -44.85
CA ILE A 85 29.71 13.45 -44.81
C ILE A 85 31.21 13.24 -44.60
N ALA A 86 31.62 13.00 -43.36
CA ALA A 86 32.94 12.47 -43.07
C ALA A 86 32.92 10.98 -43.43
N ALA A 87 33.51 10.67 -44.58
CA ALA A 87 33.78 9.32 -45.03
C ALA A 87 34.55 8.56 -43.94
N VAL A 88 33.90 7.56 -43.35
CA VAL A 88 34.57 6.51 -42.57
C VAL A 88 34.56 5.25 -43.45
N PRO A 89 35.71 4.58 -43.66
CA PRO A 89 35.85 3.53 -44.65
C PRO A 89 34.94 2.35 -44.35
N MET A 90 34.22 1.98 -45.40
CA MET A 90 33.45 0.76 -45.57
C MET A 90 34.21 -0.43 -44.98
N LYS A 91 33.65 -1.00 -43.92
CA LYS A 91 34.18 -2.20 -43.26
C LYS A 91 34.07 -3.38 -44.22
N THR A 92 35.20 -3.75 -44.81
CA THR A 92 35.43 -4.89 -45.72
C THR A 92 34.99 -6.25 -45.15
N ASP A 93 34.58 -6.30 -43.88
CA ASP A 93 34.08 -7.49 -43.19
C ASP A 93 32.63 -7.86 -43.58
N GLN A 94 31.83 -6.90 -44.04
CA GLN A 94 30.40 -7.14 -44.30
C GLN A 94 30.13 -7.96 -45.58
N LEU A 95 31.09 -7.98 -46.52
CA LEU A 95 30.94 -8.71 -47.78
C LEU A 95 31.25 -10.22 -47.63
N ALA A 96 32.15 -10.59 -46.72
CA ALA A 96 32.49 -11.99 -46.46
C ALA A 96 31.37 -12.74 -45.71
N LEU A 97 30.62 -12.04 -44.85
CA LEU A 97 29.50 -12.64 -44.11
C LEU A 97 28.29 -12.88 -45.01
N LEU A 98 28.02 -11.97 -45.97
CA LEU A 98 26.93 -12.14 -46.94
C LEU A 98 27.23 -13.23 -47.99
N GLN A 99 28.51 -13.45 -48.34
CA GLN A 99 28.87 -14.54 -49.24
C GLN A 99 28.73 -15.93 -48.59
N ARG A 100 28.88 -16.04 -47.26
CA ARG A 100 28.65 -17.31 -46.55
C ARG A 100 27.17 -17.70 -46.50
N THR A 101 26.26 -16.75 -46.32
CA THR A 101 24.81 -17.03 -46.28
C THR A 101 24.20 -17.33 -47.64
N GLN A 102 24.84 -16.94 -48.75
CA GLN A 102 24.38 -17.27 -50.11
C GLN A 102 24.93 -18.59 -50.66
N ARG A 103 25.81 -19.29 -49.92
CA ARG A 103 26.46 -20.54 -50.34
C ARG A 103 26.01 -21.76 -49.53
N GLU A 104 24.73 -21.81 -49.16
CA GLU A 104 24.04 -23.06 -48.85
C GLU A 104 23.24 -23.51 -50.09
N PRO A 105 23.76 -24.47 -50.88
CA PRO A 105 22.95 -25.13 -51.89
C PRO A 105 22.07 -26.21 -51.25
N LEU A 106 20.78 -26.07 -51.52
CA LEU A 106 19.70 -27.02 -51.32
C LEU A 106 19.92 -28.23 -52.26
N LEU A 107 20.54 -29.31 -51.79
CA LEU A 107 20.25 -30.74 -52.08
C LEU A 107 21.21 -31.67 -51.33
#